data_AF-A0A9P6JTY1-F1
#
_entry.id   AF-A0A9P6JTY1-F1
#
_cell.length_a   1.000
_cell.length_b   1.000
_cell.length_c   1.000
_cell.angle_alpha   90.00
_cell.angle_beta   90.00
_cell.angle_gamma   90.00
#
_symmetry.space_group_name_H-M   'P 1'
#
loop_
_entity.id
_entity.type
_entity.pdbx_description
1 polymer ?
#
loop_
_entity_poly.entity_id
_entity_poly.type
_entity_poly.pdbx_seq_one_letter_code
_entity_poly.pdbx_strand_id
1 'polypeptide(L)'
;MDKTDLETYQVQLSQVETALSADPDNAELASLRDELKELVGLAQAAIAQAEATAPVKEKRLPNGTLIHKLAAGDDCLAKYSGDGSWYPARVTSIGGYAENPVYSIVFKGYNTTELVKANEIKPMPQNYKDTTTAPAAGKRKLNKAEEEEREKKKKKNEKKVEVRAQKAKEQVAKQQTWQKFAKKSEKKGVHIAGVSGTSIFKTPDNPMGRVGVTGSGKGMTEVAQKQKHKFELNEEDNQ
;
A
#
# COMPACT_ATOMS: atom_id res chain seq x y z
N MET A 1 20.82 -18.13 24.97
CA MET A 1 21.91 -19.11 24.93
C MET A 1 22.00 -19.57 23.51
N ASP A 2 23.01 -19.08 22.82
CA ASP A 2 23.17 -19.33 21.40
C ASP A 2 23.94 -20.63 21.20
N LYS A 3 23.78 -21.27 20.03
CA LYS A 3 24.39 -22.58 19.73
C LYS A 3 25.93 -22.53 19.84
N THR A 4 26.51 -21.36 19.60
CA THR A 4 27.94 -21.03 19.77
C THR A 4 28.40 -21.06 21.23
N ASP A 5 27.55 -20.61 22.15
CA ASP A 5 27.88 -20.59 23.58
C ASP A 5 27.96 -22.02 24.12
N LEU A 6 27.01 -22.88 23.69
CA LEU A 6 27.00 -24.30 24.03
C LEU A 6 28.26 -25.01 23.54
N GLU A 7 28.70 -24.77 22.30
CA GLU A 7 29.95 -25.34 21.78
C GLU A 7 31.16 -24.89 22.61
N THR A 8 31.18 -23.62 23.02
CA THR A 8 32.26 -23.06 23.85
C THR A 8 32.32 -23.76 25.21
N TYR A 9 31.18 -23.96 25.88
CA TYR A 9 31.11 -24.67 27.15
C TYR A 9 31.48 -26.15 27.04
N GLN A 10 31.13 -26.81 25.93
CA GLN A 10 31.55 -28.20 25.67
C GLN A 10 33.07 -28.31 25.51
N VAL A 11 33.69 -27.35 24.81
CA VAL A 11 35.15 -27.29 24.68
C VAL A 11 35.81 -27.08 26.05
N GLN A 12 35.31 -26.14 26.85
CA GLN A 12 35.82 -25.92 28.21
C GLN A 12 35.71 -27.17 29.09
N LEU A 13 34.57 -27.87 29.03
CA LEU A 13 34.36 -29.11 29.75
C LEU A 13 35.37 -30.18 29.33
N SER A 14 35.64 -30.35 28.04
CA SER A 14 36.65 -31.29 27.55
C SER A 14 38.07 -30.96 28.03
N GLN A 15 38.41 -29.67 28.12
CA GLN A 15 39.72 -29.23 28.61
C GLN A 15 39.85 -29.53 30.11
N VAL A 16 38.80 -29.30 30.89
CA VAL A 16 38.76 -29.62 32.32
C VAL A 16 38.81 -31.14 32.55
N GLU A 17 38.09 -31.95 31.76
CA GLU A 17 38.17 -33.42 31.84
C GLU A 17 39.56 -33.94 31.46
N THR A 18 40.23 -33.31 30.49
CA THR A 18 41.61 -33.62 30.13
C THR A 18 42.57 -33.27 31.28
N ALA A 19 42.39 -32.11 31.91
CA ALA A 19 43.19 -31.71 33.08
C ALA A 19 42.95 -32.64 34.29
N LEU A 20 41.71 -33.05 34.54
CA LEU A 20 41.37 -34.05 35.56
C LEU A 20 41.95 -35.43 35.26
N SER A 21 42.13 -35.79 33.98
CA SER A 21 42.80 -37.06 33.63
C SER A 21 44.30 -37.05 33.95
N ALA A 22 44.92 -35.86 33.93
CA ALA A 22 46.31 -35.67 34.34
C ALA A 22 46.45 -35.59 35.86
N ASP A 23 45.54 -34.88 36.54
CA ASP A 23 45.52 -34.70 38.00
C ASP A 23 44.15 -35.05 38.62
N PRO A 24 43.88 -36.34 38.90
CA PRO A 24 42.57 -36.81 39.36
C PRO A 24 42.16 -36.33 40.76
N ASP A 25 43.12 -35.97 41.62
CA ASP A 25 42.88 -35.55 43.00
C ASP A 25 42.55 -34.05 43.14
N ASN A 26 42.46 -33.30 42.04
CA ASN A 26 42.15 -31.86 42.07
C ASN A 26 40.65 -31.60 42.26
N ALA A 27 40.25 -31.34 43.51
CA ALA A 27 38.87 -31.08 43.90
C ALA A 27 38.22 -29.89 43.16
N GLU A 28 39.00 -28.83 42.87
CA GLU A 28 38.50 -27.62 42.20
C GLU A 28 38.09 -27.92 40.74
N LEU A 29 38.88 -28.74 40.04
CA LEU A 29 38.55 -29.14 38.67
C LEU A 29 37.35 -30.09 38.65
N ALA A 30 37.21 -30.96 39.66
CA ALA A 30 36.04 -31.82 39.79
C ALA A 30 34.76 -31.01 39.95
N SER A 31 34.76 -30.02 40.85
CA SER A 31 33.62 -29.09 41.03
C SER A 31 33.32 -28.29 39.77
N LEU A 32 34.34 -27.76 39.09
CA LEU A 32 34.15 -27.04 37.82
C LEU A 32 33.55 -27.93 36.71
N ARG A 33 33.95 -29.21 36.67
CA ARG A 33 33.41 -30.20 35.74
C ARG A 33 31.96 -30.56 36.06
N ASP A 34 31.55 -30.57 37.32
CA ASP A 34 30.15 -30.71 37.71
C ASP A 34 29.31 -29.50 37.26
N GLU A 35 29.79 -28.29 37.55
CA GLU A 35 29.09 -27.04 37.21
C GLU A 35 28.96 -26.83 35.69
N LEU A 36 30.03 -27.10 34.91
CA LEU A 36 29.97 -27.03 33.45
C LEU A 36 29.00 -28.06 32.85
N LYS A 37 28.87 -29.25 33.44
CA LYS A 37 27.88 -30.25 32.99
C LYS A 37 26.45 -29.76 33.22
N GLU A 38 26.19 -29.13 34.36
CA GLU A 38 24.88 -28.55 34.65
C GLU A 38 24.57 -27.38 33.69
N LEU A 39 25.53 -26.47 33.46
CA LEU A 39 25.38 -25.37 32.52
C LEU A 39 25.10 -25.84 31.08
N VAL A 40 25.83 -26.84 30.60
CA VAL A 40 25.58 -27.45 29.28
C VAL A 40 24.19 -28.08 29.23
N GLY A 41 23.76 -28.77 30.29
CA GLY A 41 22.43 -29.37 30.39
C GLY A 41 21.31 -28.32 30.35
N LEU A 42 21.44 -27.22 31.10
CA LEU A 42 20.51 -26.11 31.08
C LEU A 42 20.49 -25.40 29.71
N ALA A 43 21.66 -25.20 29.09
CA ALA A 43 21.76 -24.61 27.76
C ALA A 43 21.11 -25.51 26.69
N GLN A 44 21.33 -26.82 26.74
CA GLN A 44 20.68 -27.79 25.85
C GLN A 44 19.15 -27.78 26.04
N ALA A 45 18.66 -27.75 27.29
CA ALA A 45 17.24 -27.67 27.57
C ALA A 45 16.62 -26.37 27.05
N ALA A 46 17.30 -25.23 27.21
CA ALA A 46 16.86 -23.94 26.69
C ALA A 46 16.82 -23.91 25.16
N ILE A 47 17.82 -24.52 24.49
CA ILE A 47 17.85 -24.64 23.03
C ILE A 47 16.75 -25.58 22.54
N ALA A 48 16.52 -26.72 23.21
CA ALA A 48 15.44 -27.64 22.88
C ALA A 48 14.05 -26.99 23.07
N GLN A 49 13.87 -26.16 24.10
CA GLN A 49 12.65 -25.37 24.28
C GLN A 49 12.50 -24.29 23.20
N ALA A 50 13.60 -23.67 22.76
CA ALA A 50 13.59 -22.73 21.64
C ALA A 50 13.29 -23.42 20.29
N GLU A 51 13.81 -24.62 20.04
CA GLU A 51 13.51 -25.43 18.84
C GLU A 51 12.09 -26.00 18.87
N ALA A 52 11.58 -26.42 20.04
CA ALA A 52 10.20 -26.87 20.20
C ALA A 52 9.17 -25.74 20.07
N THR A 53 9.60 -24.48 20.21
CA THR A 53 8.78 -23.29 19.99
C THR A 53 8.97 -22.65 18.60
N ALA A 54 9.84 -23.22 17.76
CA ALA A 54 9.89 -22.90 16.33
C ALA A 54 8.74 -23.60 15.59
N PRO A 55 7.98 -22.90 14.73
CA PRO A 55 6.72 -23.40 14.19
C PRO A 55 6.96 -24.46 13.11
N VAL A 56 6.69 -25.72 13.47
CA VAL A 56 6.48 -26.79 12.49
C VAL A 56 5.18 -26.50 11.73
N LYS A 57 5.28 -26.58 10.40
CA LYS A 57 4.18 -26.57 9.43
C LYS A 57 2.99 -27.42 9.88
N GLU A 58 1.81 -26.87 9.62
CA GLU A 58 0.53 -27.57 9.41
C GLU A 58 0.01 -28.44 10.56
N LYS A 59 -0.69 -27.79 11.49
CA LYS A 59 -1.96 -28.34 12.01
C LYS A 59 -3.11 -27.50 11.48
N ARG A 60 -3.71 -27.99 10.41
CA ARG A 60 -4.98 -27.51 9.87
C ARG A 60 -6.10 -28.02 10.78
N LEU A 61 -6.74 -27.12 11.52
CA LEU A 61 -8.07 -27.34 12.10
C LEU A 61 -9.08 -26.45 11.37
N PRO A 62 -10.31 -26.96 11.13
CA PRO A 62 -11.34 -26.23 10.42
C PRO A 62 -11.88 -25.12 11.34
N ASN A 63 -12.00 -23.90 10.80
CA ASN A 63 -12.51 -22.68 11.43
C ASN A 63 -11.49 -21.86 12.27
N GLY A 64 -10.65 -21.11 11.56
CA GLY A 64 -11.02 -19.71 11.32
C GLY A 64 -10.76 -18.65 12.39
N THR A 65 -9.97 -18.91 13.45
CA THR A 65 -9.44 -17.80 14.28
C THR A 65 -8.05 -18.11 14.80
N LEU A 66 -7.09 -18.21 13.88
CA LEU A 66 -5.68 -18.20 14.25
C LEU A 66 -5.24 -16.74 14.32
N ILE A 67 -4.98 -16.26 15.54
CA ILE A 67 -4.19 -15.05 15.76
C ILE A 67 -2.76 -15.42 15.33
N HIS A 68 -2.52 -15.40 14.02
CA HIS A 68 -1.20 -15.62 13.48
C HIS A 68 -0.33 -14.44 13.93
N LYS A 69 0.65 -14.70 14.81
CA LYS A 69 1.72 -13.75 15.08
C LYS A 69 2.60 -13.73 13.84
N LEU A 70 2.57 -12.64 13.08
CA LEU A 70 3.45 -12.46 11.92
C LEU A 70 4.88 -12.19 12.41
N ALA A 71 5.86 -12.70 11.69
CA ALA A 71 7.28 -12.42 11.90
C ALA A 71 7.78 -11.30 10.96
N ALA A 72 8.94 -10.73 11.27
CA ALA A 72 9.64 -9.84 10.36
C ALA A 72 9.99 -10.60 9.07
N GLY A 73 9.68 -10.02 7.92
CA GLY A 73 9.87 -10.63 6.60
C GLY A 73 8.64 -11.33 6.03
N ASP A 74 7.57 -11.53 6.81
CA ASP A 74 6.33 -12.17 6.35
C ASP A 74 5.48 -11.25 5.47
N ASP A 75 4.82 -11.85 4.48
CA ASP A 75 3.82 -11.19 3.65
C ASP A 75 2.47 -11.12 4.36
N CYS A 76 1.85 -9.94 4.33
CA CYS A 76 0.63 -9.62 5.06
C CYS A 76 -0.31 -8.72 4.27
N LEU A 77 -1.54 -8.61 4.74
CA LEU A 77 -2.48 -7.55 4.34
C LEU A 77 -2.53 -6.52 5.46
N ALA A 78 -2.16 -5.28 5.15
CA ALA A 78 -2.20 -4.18 6.11
C ALA A 78 -3.25 -3.15 5.69
N LYS A 79 -3.91 -2.53 6.67
CA LYS A 79 -4.86 -1.44 6.43
C LYS A 79 -4.07 -0.14 6.19
N TYR A 80 -4.30 0.51 5.06
CA TYR A 80 -3.68 1.81 4.76
C TYR A 80 -4.40 2.94 5.49
N SER A 81 -3.66 3.84 6.15
CA SER A 81 -4.27 4.96 6.90
C SER A 81 -5.01 5.97 6.03
N GLY A 82 -4.64 6.12 4.76
CA GLY A 82 -5.22 7.13 3.87
C GLY A 82 -6.66 6.83 3.45
N ASP A 83 -6.99 5.56 3.20
CA ASP A 83 -8.31 5.14 2.70
C ASP A 83 -8.96 4.03 3.54
N GLY A 84 -8.26 3.48 4.52
CA GLY A 84 -8.71 2.38 5.36
C GLY A 84 -8.86 1.04 4.62
N SER A 85 -8.35 0.91 3.40
CA SER A 85 -8.42 -0.32 2.60
C SER A 85 -7.25 -1.24 2.91
N TRP A 86 -7.44 -2.55 2.64
CA TRP A 86 -6.43 -3.58 2.90
C TRP A 86 -5.56 -3.78 1.66
N TYR A 87 -4.26 -3.57 1.82
CA TYR A 87 -3.28 -3.72 0.75
C TYR A 87 -2.20 -4.74 1.11
N PRO A 88 -1.64 -5.42 0.11
CA PRO A 88 -0.51 -6.32 0.31
C PRO A 88 0.70 -5.55 0.82
N ALA A 89 1.32 -6.06 1.87
CA ALA A 89 2.47 -5.45 2.53
C ALA A 89 3.41 -6.55 3.04
N ARG A 90 4.61 -6.13 3.45
CA ARG A 90 5.62 -6.98 4.07
C ARG A 90 5.99 -6.42 5.44
N VAL A 91 6.05 -7.27 6.46
CA VAL A 91 6.51 -6.88 7.79
C VAL A 91 8.01 -6.65 7.74
N THR A 92 8.47 -5.49 8.20
CA THR A 92 9.89 -5.13 8.28
C THR A 92 10.43 -5.39 9.67
N SER A 93 9.69 -4.96 10.70
CA SER A 93 10.07 -5.16 12.10
C SER A 93 8.83 -5.18 12.98
N ILE A 94 8.96 -5.80 14.15
CA ILE A 94 7.92 -5.88 15.18
C ILE A 94 8.46 -5.15 16.40
N GLY A 95 7.77 -4.09 16.79
CA GLY A 95 8.06 -3.32 17.99
C GLY A 95 6.93 -3.39 19.00
N GLY A 96 7.08 -2.65 20.10
CA GLY A 96 6.08 -2.56 21.16
C GLY A 96 6.23 -3.63 22.23
N TYR A 97 5.19 -3.76 23.07
CA TYR A 97 5.15 -4.70 24.18
C TYR A 97 4.51 -6.03 23.75
N ALA A 98 4.79 -7.10 24.48
CA ALA A 98 4.27 -8.45 24.16
C ALA A 98 2.73 -8.51 24.06
N GLU A 99 2.03 -7.67 24.83
CA GLU A 99 0.56 -7.57 24.81
C GLU A 99 0.02 -6.65 23.71
N ASN A 100 0.83 -5.71 23.21
CA ASN A 100 0.42 -4.71 22.21
C ASN A 100 1.53 -4.54 21.16
N PRO A 101 1.70 -5.52 20.26
CA PRO A 101 2.70 -5.44 19.21
C PRO A 101 2.30 -4.38 18.18
N VAL A 102 3.29 -3.57 17.78
CA VAL A 102 3.20 -2.59 16.71
C VAL A 102 4.08 -3.07 15.57
N TYR A 103 3.50 -3.24 14.39
CA TYR A 103 4.19 -3.75 13.22
C TYR A 103 4.64 -2.59 12.34
N SER A 104 5.92 -2.57 11.96
CA SER A 104 6.42 -1.71 10.90
C SER A 104 6.33 -2.48 9.58
N ILE A 105 5.48 -2.02 8.65
CA ILE A 105 5.20 -2.67 7.38
C ILE A 105 5.57 -1.78 6.20
N VAL A 106 5.88 -2.39 5.05
CA VAL A 106 6.07 -1.70 3.77
C VAL A 106 5.08 -2.28 2.76
N PHE A 107 4.26 -1.44 2.13
CA PHE A 107 3.29 -1.89 1.12
C PHE A 107 3.98 -2.36 -0.16
N LYS A 108 3.50 -3.46 -0.76
CA LYS A 108 4.04 -3.95 -2.03
C LYS A 108 3.80 -2.91 -3.13
N GLY A 109 4.88 -2.50 -3.81
CA GLY A 109 4.85 -1.47 -4.85
C GLY A 109 5.12 -0.04 -4.35
N TYR A 110 5.26 0.14 -3.04
CA TYR A 110 5.65 1.40 -2.42
C TYR A 110 6.87 1.17 -1.52
N ASN A 111 7.68 2.21 -1.28
CA ASN A 111 8.83 2.15 -0.36
C ASN A 111 8.55 2.88 0.96
N THR A 112 7.27 3.14 1.26
CA THR A 112 6.84 3.85 2.46
C THR A 112 6.62 2.87 3.60
N THR A 113 7.29 3.11 4.73
CA THR A 113 7.08 2.37 5.98
C THR A 113 5.91 2.95 6.75
N GLU A 114 4.98 2.11 7.20
CA GLU A 114 3.85 2.50 8.05
C GLU A 114 3.83 1.65 9.33
N LEU A 115 3.37 2.26 10.43
CA LEU A 115 3.22 1.59 11.71
C LEU A 115 1.75 1.21 11.89
N VAL A 116 1.48 -0.10 11.91
CA VAL A 116 0.12 -0.64 12.04
C VAL A 116 0.00 -1.49 13.30
N LYS A 117 -1.16 -1.47 13.92
CA LYS A 117 -1.45 -2.29 15.11
C LYS A 117 -1.83 -3.72 14.70
N ALA A 118 -1.86 -4.63 15.67
CA ALA A 118 -2.31 -6.01 15.46
C ALA A 118 -3.71 -6.12 14.81
N ASN A 119 -4.60 -5.16 15.05
CA ASN A 119 -5.95 -5.15 14.47
C ASN A 119 -5.99 -4.70 12.99
N GLU A 120 -4.92 -4.08 12.51
CA GLU A 120 -4.80 -3.48 11.19
C GLU A 120 -3.91 -4.31 10.26
N ILE A 121 -3.48 -5.49 10.72
CA ILE A 121 -2.69 -6.45 9.96
C ILE A 121 -3.40 -7.80 9.95
N LYS A 122 -3.37 -8.46 8.79
CA LYS A 122 -3.91 -9.79 8.57
C LYS A 122 -2.88 -10.66 7.88
N PRO A 123 -2.81 -11.96 8.20
CA PRO A 123 -1.98 -12.90 7.46
C PRO A 123 -2.45 -12.99 6.01
N MET A 124 -1.53 -13.00 5.05
CA MET A 124 -1.86 -13.17 3.65
C MET A 124 -2.27 -14.63 3.38
N PRO A 125 -3.45 -14.92 2.79
CA PRO A 125 -3.83 -16.30 2.48
C PRO A 125 -2.93 -16.84 1.36
N GLN A 126 -2.62 -18.15 1.39
CA GLN A 126 -1.73 -18.77 0.40
C GLN A 126 -2.19 -18.66 -1.06
N ASN A 127 -3.50 -18.46 -1.27
CA ASN A 127 -4.07 -18.25 -2.60
C ASN A 127 -4.32 -16.76 -2.92
N TYR A 128 -3.73 -15.83 -2.17
CA TYR A 128 -3.87 -14.41 -2.45
C TYR A 128 -3.16 -14.08 -3.77
N LYS A 129 -3.95 -13.79 -4.80
CA LYS A 129 -3.42 -13.29 -6.06
C LYS A 129 -3.15 -11.80 -5.90
N ASP A 130 -1.88 -11.46 -5.66
CA ASP A 130 -1.38 -10.09 -5.72
C ASP A 130 -1.60 -9.54 -7.13
N THR A 131 -2.65 -8.73 -7.31
CA THR A 131 -2.98 -8.12 -8.61
C THR A 131 -2.06 -6.94 -8.95
N THR A 132 -1.22 -6.52 -8.02
CA THR A 132 -0.38 -5.32 -8.08
C THR A 132 1.11 -5.62 -8.26
N THR A 133 1.54 -6.89 -8.11
CA THR A 133 2.97 -7.26 -8.18
C THR A 133 3.20 -8.26 -9.32
N ALA A 134 3.93 -7.83 -10.36
CA ALA A 134 4.37 -8.70 -11.44
C ALA A 134 5.31 -9.79 -10.87
N PRO A 135 5.14 -11.08 -11.21
CA PRO A 135 5.97 -12.14 -10.64
C PRO A 135 7.35 -12.14 -11.31
N ALA A 136 8.39 -11.96 -10.51
CA ALA A 136 9.73 -12.38 -10.86
C ALA A 136 9.83 -13.92 -10.71
N ALA A 137 10.12 -14.58 -11.83
CA ALA A 137 10.70 -15.92 -11.97
C ALA A 137 10.07 -17.12 -11.23
N GLY A 138 9.32 -17.96 -11.98
CA GLY A 138 9.02 -19.34 -11.62
C GLY A 138 8.31 -20.09 -12.77
N LYS A 139 8.97 -21.08 -13.38
CA LYS A 139 8.58 -21.71 -14.67
C LYS A 139 7.50 -22.81 -14.54
N ARG A 140 6.64 -22.89 -15.59
CA ARG A 140 5.79 -24.02 -16.11
C ARG A 140 4.37 -24.15 -15.50
N LYS A 141 3.25 -24.26 -16.24
CA LYS A 141 2.91 -24.29 -17.69
C LYS A 141 1.64 -23.45 -17.94
N LEU A 142 1.63 -22.66 -19.03
CA LEU A 142 0.60 -21.68 -19.37
C LEU A 142 -0.48 -22.31 -20.27
N ASN A 143 -1.75 -22.08 -19.93
CA ASN A 143 -2.92 -22.59 -20.65
C ASN A 143 -3.24 -21.67 -21.85
N LYS A 144 -3.32 -22.23 -23.06
CA LYS A 144 -3.48 -21.52 -24.37
C LYS A 144 -4.71 -20.59 -24.43
N ALA A 145 -5.70 -20.79 -23.55
CA ALA A 145 -6.91 -19.98 -23.47
C ALA A 145 -6.72 -18.62 -22.77
N GLU A 146 -5.73 -18.47 -21.88
CA GLU A 146 -5.55 -17.25 -21.08
C GLU A 146 -4.78 -16.15 -21.85
N GLU A 147 -4.03 -16.55 -22.89
CA GLU A 147 -3.26 -15.64 -23.75
C GLU A 147 -4.17 -14.86 -24.71
N GLU A 148 -5.20 -15.51 -25.28
CA GLU A 148 -6.11 -14.89 -26.25
C GLU A 148 -7.10 -13.91 -25.60
N GLU A 149 -7.48 -14.14 -24.34
CA GLU A 149 -8.33 -13.21 -23.59
C GLU A 149 -7.56 -11.95 -23.14
N ARG A 150 -6.27 -12.14 -22.80
CA ARG A 150 -5.37 -11.04 -22.43
C ARG A 150 -5.03 -10.15 -23.63
N GLU A 151 -4.89 -10.72 -24.84
CA GLU A 151 -4.71 -9.94 -26.07
C GLU A 151 -5.98 -9.16 -26.46
N LYS A 152 -7.17 -9.77 -26.35
CA LYS A 152 -8.44 -9.08 -26.61
C LYS A 152 -8.67 -7.92 -25.62
N LYS A 153 -8.26 -8.06 -24.35
CA LYS A 153 -8.39 -7.01 -23.32
C LYS A 153 -7.35 -5.88 -23.50
N LYS A 154 -6.11 -6.21 -23.89
CA LYS A 154 -5.08 -5.21 -24.23
C LYS A 154 -5.46 -4.41 -25.47
N LYS A 155 -5.92 -5.08 -26.54
CA LYS A 155 -6.37 -4.42 -27.79
C LYS A 155 -7.58 -3.50 -27.57
N LYS A 156 -8.48 -3.84 -26.64
CA LYS A 156 -9.60 -2.96 -26.24
C LYS A 156 -9.14 -1.73 -25.45
N ASN A 157 -8.17 -1.86 -24.54
CA ASN A 157 -7.68 -0.73 -23.76
C ASN A 157 -6.82 0.21 -24.60
N GLU A 158 -5.95 -0.34 -25.45
CA GLU A 158 -5.09 0.42 -26.37
C GLU A 158 -5.93 1.23 -27.38
N LYS A 159 -6.94 0.60 -28.00
CA LYS A 159 -7.89 1.29 -28.88
C LYS A 159 -8.67 2.40 -28.16
N LYS A 160 -8.96 2.24 -26.86
CA LYS A 160 -9.67 3.26 -26.06
C LYS A 160 -8.76 4.45 -25.70
N VAL A 161 -7.48 4.20 -25.44
CA VAL A 161 -6.48 5.25 -25.18
C VAL A 161 -6.18 6.04 -26.45
N GLU A 162 -6.06 5.37 -27.60
CA GLU A 162 -5.82 6.04 -28.87
C GLU A 162 -6.98 6.93 -29.30
N VAL A 163 -8.23 6.47 -29.16
CA VAL A 163 -9.43 7.30 -29.43
C VAL A 163 -9.48 8.51 -28.49
N ARG A 164 -9.11 8.34 -27.21
CA ARG A 164 -9.05 9.46 -26.25
C ARG A 164 -7.94 10.45 -26.61
N ALA A 165 -6.78 9.97 -27.05
CA ALA A 165 -5.67 10.81 -27.49
C ALA A 165 -5.99 11.57 -28.78
N GLN A 166 -6.67 10.94 -29.74
CA GLN A 166 -7.14 11.63 -30.97
C GLN A 166 -8.16 12.73 -30.63
N LYS A 167 -9.13 12.44 -29.75
CA LYS A 167 -10.09 13.45 -29.29
C LYS A 167 -9.41 14.59 -28.53
N ALA A 168 -8.37 14.32 -27.74
CA ALA A 168 -7.59 15.35 -27.06
C ALA A 168 -6.79 16.22 -28.04
N LYS A 169 -6.15 15.61 -29.05
CA LYS A 169 -5.43 16.35 -30.11
C LYS A 169 -6.38 17.25 -30.92
N GLU A 170 -7.58 16.77 -31.24
CA GLU A 170 -8.59 17.58 -31.94
C GLU A 170 -9.05 18.78 -31.10
N GLN A 171 -9.23 18.60 -29.78
CA GLN A 171 -9.57 19.70 -28.86
C GLN A 171 -8.46 20.75 -28.79
N VAL A 172 -7.19 20.32 -28.69
CA VAL A 172 -6.04 21.24 -28.69
C VAL A 172 -5.93 21.99 -30.02
N ALA A 173 -6.17 21.33 -31.16
CA ALA A 173 -6.18 21.98 -32.47
C ALA A 173 -7.29 23.03 -32.59
N LYS A 174 -8.49 22.75 -32.05
CA LYS A 174 -9.59 23.72 -31.98
C LYS A 174 -9.24 24.92 -31.11
N GLN A 175 -8.62 24.71 -29.94
CA GLN A 175 -8.13 25.78 -29.08
C GLN A 175 -7.07 26.65 -29.78
N GLN A 176 -6.10 26.04 -30.46
CA GLN A 176 -5.09 26.80 -31.22
C GLN A 176 -5.71 27.59 -32.37
N THR A 177 -6.69 27.02 -33.06
CA THR A 177 -7.44 27.73 -34.12
C THR A 177 -8.20 28.92 -33.56
N TRP A 178 -8.82 28.76 -32.38
CA TRP A 178 -9.52 29.85 -31.67
C TRP A 178 -8.57 30.94 -31.19
N GLN A 179 -7.40 30.57 -30.66
CA GLN A 179 -6.36 31.54 -30.31
C GLN A 179 -5.80 32.30 -31.52
N LYS A 180 -5.63 31.62 -32.67
CA LYS A 180 -5.23 32.29 -33.91
C LYS A 180 -6.30 33.27 -34.39
N PHE A 181 -7.58 32.94 -34.23
CA PHE A 181 -8.69 33.86 -34.51
C PHE A 181 -8.65 35.08 -33.57
N ALA A 182 -8.49 34.87 -32.27
CA ALA A 182 -8.39 35.95 -31.29
C ALA A 182 -7.18 36.89 -31.52
N LYS A 183 -6.00 36.34 -31.83
CA LYS A 183 -4.82 37.17 -32.17
C LYS A 183 -5.01 37.95 -33.48
N LYS A 184 -5.75 37.38 -34.44
CA LYS A 184 -6.05 38.05 -35.72
C LYS A 184 -7.06 39.19 -35.55
N SER A 185 -8.02 39.06 -34.65
CA SER A 185 -8.96 40.14 -34.33
C SER A 185 -8.28 41.29 -33.57
N GLU A 186 -7.36 40.98 -32.65
CA GLU A 186 -6.55 41.97 -31.94
C GLU A 186 -5.71 42.81 -32.91
N LYS A 187 -5.05 42.17 -33.89
CA LYS A 187 -4.29 42.87 -34.94
C LYS A 187 -5.16 43.73 -35.87
N LYS A 188 -6.46 43.45 -35.97
CA LYS A 188 -7.43 44.28 -36.72
C LYS A 188 -8.13 45.34 -35.84
N GLY A 189 -7.73 45.49 -34.58
CA GLY A 189 -8.31 46.48 -33.66
C GLY A 189 -9.71 46.12 -33.13
N VAL A 190 -10.20 44.90 -33.38
CA VAL A 190 -11.51 44.44 -32.89
C VAL A 190 -11.31 43.60 -31.65
N HIS A 191 -11.63 44.16 -30.48
CA HIS A 191 -11.55 43.46 -29.19
C HIS A 191 -12.71 42.47 -29.04
N ILE A 192 -12.39 41.18 -28.88
CA ILE A 192 -13.37 40.12 -28.59
C ILE A 192 -13.61 40.07 -27.08
N ALA A 193 -14.86 40.32 -26.67
CA ALA A 193 -15.28 40.26 -25.28
C ALA A 193 -14.96 38.90 -24.65
N GLY A 194 -14.23 38.91 -23.53
CA GLY A 194 -13.84 37.71 -22.75
C GLY A 194 -12.39 37.24 -22.89
N VAL A 195 -11.62 37.71 -23.89
CA VAL A 195 -10.22 37.29 -24.09
C VAL A 195 -9.20 38.26 -23.47
N SER A 196 -9.49 39.56 -23.45
CA SER A 196 -8.56 40.61 -23.00
C SER A 196 -8.52 40.83 -21.47
N GLY A 197 -9.23 40.02 -20.67
CA GLY A 197 -9.23 40.10 -19.19
C GLY A 197 -9.80 41.41 -18.60
N THR A 198 -10.07 42.41 -19.42
CA THR A 198 -10.85 43.61 -19.10
C THR A 198 -12.33 43.22 -19.09
N SER A 199 -12.80 42.79 -17.91
CA SER A 199 -14.22 42.62 -17.65
C SER A 199 -14.95 43.92 -18.02
N ILE A 200 -16.09 43.82 -18.72
CA ILE A 200 -17.01 44.94 -18.95
C ILE A 200 -17.51 45.59 -17.64
N PHE A 201 -17.26 44.92 -16.50
CA PHE A 201 -17.56 45.38 -15.15
C PHE A 201 -16.32 45.75 -14.32
N LYS A 202 -15.12 45.82 -14.94
CA LYS A 202 -13.90 46.26 -14.26
C LYS A 202 -14.06 47.75 -13.93
N THR A 203 -14.14 48.09 -12.64
CA THR A 203 -14.24 49.48 -12.16
C THR A 203 -13.03 50.28 -12.65
N PRO A 204 -13.22 51.40 -13.38
CA PRO A 204 -12.14 52.30 -13.73
C PRO A 204 -11.50 52.85 -12.46
N ASP A 205 -10.18 53.03 -12.45
CA ASP A 205 -9.41 53.53 -11.28
C ASP A 205 -9.62 55.05 -11.02
N ASN A 206 -10.67 55.63 -11.59
CA ASN A 206 -11.06 57.01 -11.40
C ASN A 206 -12.16 57.05 -10.32
N PRO A 207 -12.00 57.76 -9.20
CA PRO A 207 -12.92 57.74 -8.05
C PRO A 207 -14.35 58.26 -8.34
N MET A 208 -14.62 58.74 -9.55
CA MET A 208 -15.95 59.12 -10.06
C MET A 208 -16.45 58.24 -11.23
N GLY A 209 -15.75 57.15 -11.54
CA GLY A 209 -16.09 56.24 -12.64
C GLY A 209 -17.31 55.37 -12.32
N ARG A 210 -18.50 55.77 -12.78
CA ARG A 210 -19.69 54.92 -12.69
C ARG A 210 -19.58 53.73 -13.66
N VAL A 211 -19.61 52.51 -13.12
CA VAL A 211 -19.84 51.29 -13.89
C VAL A 211 -21.32 50.92 -13.84
N GLY A 212 -21.96 50.91 -15.01
CA GLY A 212 -23.34 50.49 -15.17
C GLY A 212 -23.77 50.71 -16.62
N VAL A 213 -24.39 49.70 -17.22
CA VAL A 213 -25.09 49.83 -18.51
C VAL A 213 -26.32 50.72 -18.25
N THR A 214 -26.14 52.04 -18.26
CA THR A 214 -27.26 52.97 -18.26
C THR A 214 -27.64 53.21 -19.72
N GLY A 215 -28.54 52.37 -20.25
CA GLY A 215 -29.06 52.59 -21.60
C GLY A 215 -29.87 51.47 -22.24
N SER A 216 -29.86 50.23 -21.70
CA SER A 216 -30.72 49.17 -22.21
C SER A 216 -31.79 48.86 -21.15
N GLY A 217 -33.00 49.36 -21.37
CA GLY A 217 -34.16 49.29 -20.46
C GLY A 217 -34.73 47.89 -20.22
N LYS A 218 -33.88 46.87 -20.07
CA LYS A 218 -34.27 45.53 -19.65
C LYS A 218 -33.53 45.21 -18.35
N GLY A 219 -34.27 45.12 -17.25
CA GLY A 219 -33.73 44.72 -15.96
C GLY A 219 -33.08 43.33 -16.00
N MET A 220 -32.21 43.07 -15.01
CA MET A 220 -31.55 41.78 -14.79
C MET A 220 -32.59 40.65 -14.73
N THR A 221 -32.52 39.69 -15.63
CA THR A 221 -33.42 38.52 -15.60
C THR A 221 -33.11 37.68 -14.36
N GLU A 222 -34.09 37.49 -13.47
CA GLU A 222 -33.96 36.60 -12.32
C GLU A 222 -33.65 35.17 -12.78
N VAL A 223 -32.60 34.60 -12.20
CA VAL A 223 -32.21 33.23 -12.45
C VAL A 223 -33.18 32.33 -11.70
N ALA A 224 -34.10 31.71 -12.44
CA ALA A 224 -34.99 30.70 -11.89
C ALA A 224 -34.16 29.55 -11.28
N GLN A 225 -34.30 29.35 -9.96
CA GLN A 225 -33.64 28.25 -9.28
C GLN A 225 -34.19 26.92 -9.80
N LYS A 226 -33.29 26.07 -10.32
CA LYS A 226 -33.61 24.72 -10.80
C LYS A 226 -34.29 23.93 -9.68
N GLN A 227 -35.60 23.66 -9.82
CA GLN A 227 -36.28 22.70 -8.96
C GLN A 227 -35.84 21.27 -9.32
N LYS A 228 -35.61 20.45 -8.29
CA LYS A 228 -35.35 19.01 -8.46
C LYS A 228 -36.65 18.33 -8.88
N HIS A 229 -36.59 17.49 -9.91
CA HIS A 229 -37.72 16.67 -10.35
C HIS A 229 -38.18 15.77 -9.20
N LYS A 230 -39.44 15.92 -8.78
CA LYS A 230 -40.12 14.97 -7.90
C LYS A 230 -40.80 13.94 -8.81
N PHE A 231 -40.38 12.70 -8.69
CA PHE A 231 -41.03 11.58 -9.39
C PHE A 231 -42.26 11.21 -8.57
N GLU A 232 -43.46 11.39 -9.13
CA GLU A 232 -44.66 10.76 -8.60
C GLU A 232 -44.67 9.32 -9.10
N LEU A 233 -44.64 8.38 -8.15
CA LEU A 233 -44.93 6.97 -8.44
C LEU A 233 -46.43 6.91 -8.73
N ASN A 234 -46.78 6.89 -10.01
CA ASN A 234 -48.14 6.56 -10.41
C ASN A 234 -48.31 5.06 -10.20
N GLU A 235 -49.05 4.70 -9.15
CA GLU A 235 -49.33 3.32 -8.74
C GLU A 235 -50.53 2.76 -9.53
N GLU A 236 -50.46 2.87 -10.86
CA GLU A 236 -51.47 2.34 -11.79
C GLU A 236 -50.77 1.63 -12.95
N ASP A 237 -50.16 0.49 -12.66
CA ASP A 237 -49.91 -0.56 -13.66
C ASP A 237 -49.69 -1.89 -12.92
N ASN A 238 -50.75 -2.33 -12.23
CA ASN A 238 -50.92 -3.73 -11.88
C ASN A 238 -52.40 -4.11 -11.90
N GLN A 239 -52.93 -4.24 -13.11
CA GLN A 239 -54.11 -5.07 -13.37
C GLN A 239 -54.07 -5.67 -14.77
#